data_AF-A0A1V5DHS6-F1
#
_entry.id   AF-A0A1V5DHS6-F1
#
_cell.length_a   1.000
_cell.length_b   1.000
_cell.length_c   1.000
_cell.angle_alpha   90.00
_cell.angle_beta   90.00
_cell.angle_gamma   90.00
#
_symmetry.space_group_name_H-M   'P 1'
#
loop_
_entity.id
_entity.type
_entity.pdbx_description
1 polymer ?
#
loop_
_entity_poly.entity_id
_entity_poly.type
_entity_poly.pdbx_seq_one_letter_code
_entity_poly.pdbx_strand_id
1 'polypeptide(L)'
;MPLYEYECPNGHSNDLFFRIADRPETVECPMCGLDAKQVPAIGGVQGESPAWLTNEVRGALQDTDRVRMKMEPPIETRKQLRDAERRLGVVCVG
;
A
#
# COMPACT_ATOMS: atom_id res chain seq x y z
N MET A 1 -26.89 11.31 -0.57
CA MET A 1 -26.00 12.16 -1.39
C MET A 1 -24.74 12.38 -0.58
N PRO A 2 -23.53 12.10 -1.11
CA PRO A 2 -22.30 12.18 -0.33
C PRO A 2 -21.96 13.61 0.08
N LEU A 3 -21.26 13.71 1.22
CA LEU A 3 -20.75 14.96 1.78
C LEU A 3 -19.28 15.11 1.37
N TYR A 4 -18.91 16.32 0.95
CA TYR A 4 -17.55 16.67 0.57
C TYR A 4 -17.11 17.91 1.35
N GLU A 5 -15.89 17.88 1.85
CA GLU A 5 -15.27 19.00 2.56
C GLU A 5 -14.43 19.84 1.58
N TYR A 6 -14.52 21.17 1.67
CA TYR A 6 -13.76 22.11 0.86
C TYR A 6 -13.10 23.16 1.75
N GLU A 7 -11.86 23.54 1.44
CA GLU A 7 -11.08 24.51 2.20
C GLU A 7 -10.69 25.74 1.34
N CYS A 8 -11.04 26.95 1.81
CA CYS A 8 -10.59 28.24 1.24
C CYS A 8 -9.14 28.51 1.67
N PRO A 9 -8.31 29.21 0.87
CA PRO A 9 -6.95 29.60 1.24
C PRO A 9 -6.85 30.45 2.54
N ASN A 10 -7.96 31.03 3.00
CA ASN A 10 -8.03 31.71 4.29
C ASN A 10 -8.28 30.77 5.49
N GLY A 11 -8.34 29.45 5.27
CA GLY A 11 -8.52 28.44 6.32
C GLY A 11 -9.97 28.20 6.74
N HIS A 12 -10.95 28.55 5.89
CA HIS A 12 -12.35 28.21 6.14
C HIS A 12 -12.70 26.86 5.51
N SER A 13 -13.19 25.91 6.30
CA SER A 13 -13.75 24.64 5.81
C SER A 13 -15.27 24.73 5.63
N ASN A 14 -15.78 24.09 4.58
CA ASN A 14 -17.22 24.00 4.29
C ASN A 14 -17.59 22.60 3.82
N ASP A 15 -18.70 22.10 4.35
CA ASP A 15 -19.24 20.79 4.02
C ASP A 15 -20.43 20.92 3.06
N LEU A 16 -20.29 20.38 1.85
CA LEU A 16 -21.29 20.49 0.78
C LEU A 16 -21.72 19.12 0.27
N PHE A 17 -23.02 18.97 0.02
CA PHE A 17 -23.58 17.78 -0.60
C PHE A 17 -23.52 17.89 -2.11
N PHE A 18 -22.83 16.95 -2.75
CA PHE A 18 -22.82 16.82 -4.21
C PHE A 18 -23.22 15.42 -4.63
N ARG A 19 -23.78 15.28 -5.83
CA ARG A 19 -23.88 13.97 -6.47
C ARG A 19 -22.48 13.57 -6.94
N ILE A 20 -22.19 12.27 -6.95
CA ILE A 20 -20.88 11.76 -7.37
C ILE A 20 -20.56 12.18 -8.82
N ALA A 21 -21.56 12.19 -9.70
CA ALA A 21 -21.40 12.55 -11.11
C ALA A 21 -21.16 14.06 -11.35
N ASP A 22 -21.64 14.91 -10.44
CA ASP A 22 -21.71 16.36 -10.63
C ASP A 22 -20.80 17.11 -9.64
N ARG A 23 -19.77 16.45 -9.11
CA ARG A 23 -18.88 17.04 -8.09
C ARG A 23 -17.90 18.02 -8.75
N PRO A 24 -17.95 19.33 -8.43
CA PRO A 24 -16.99 20.30 -8.93
C PRO A 24 -15.62 20.15 -8.22
N GLU A 25 -14.53 20.57 -8.87
CA GLU A 25 -13.19 20.58 -8.25
C GLU A 25 -13.01 21.75 -7.28
N THR A 26 -13.67 22.87 -7.57
CA THR A 26 -13.66 24.10 -6.78
C THR A 26 -15.07 24.60 -6.51
N VAL A 27 -15.25 25.23 -5.35
CA VAL A 27 -16.51 25.87 -4.95
C VAL A 27 -16.21 27.25 -4.39
N GLU A 28 -17.09 28.22 -4.60
CA GLU A 28 -16.96 29.53 -3.97
C GLU A 28 -17.19 29.41 -2.46
N CYS A 29 -16.27 29.95 -1.68
CA CYS A 29 -16.41 29.95 -0.23
C CYS A 29 -17.44 31.01 0.21
N PRO A 30 -18.46 30.65 1.01
CA PRO A 30 -19.49 31.58 1.46
C PRO A 30 -18.98 32.67 2.40
N MET A 31 -17.78 32.50 2.97
CA MET A 31 -17.18 33.43 3.93
C MET A 31 -16.22 34.44 3.28
N CYS A 32 -15.37 33.96 2.37
CA CYS A 32 -14.28 34.75 1.77
C CYS A 32 -14.57 35.13 0.30
N GLY A 33 -15.49 34.44 -0.38
CA GLY A 33 -15.73 34.58 -1.82
C GLY A 33 -14.60 34.05 -2.71
N LEU A 34 -13.55 33.46 -2.12
CA LEU A 34 -12.44 32.84 -2.85
C LEU A 34 -12.76 31.38 -3.16
N ASP A 35 -12.06 30.85 -4.16
CA ASP A 35 -12.15 29.44 -4.54
C ASP A 35 -11.64 28.54 -3.43
N ALA A 36 -12.53 27.70 -2.90
CA ALA A 36 -12.23 26.61 -2.00
C ALA A 36 -12.00 25.32 -2.79
N LYS A 37 -10.99 24.55 -2.41
CA LYS A 37 -10.63 23.28 -3.06
C LYS A 37 -11.13 22.10 -2.25
N GLN A 38 -11.50 21.02 -2.93
CA GLN A 38 -11.94 19.81 -2.25
C GLN A 38 -10.80 19.23 -1.42
N VAL A 39 -11.04 19.06 -0.13
CA VAL A 39 -10.17 18.27 0.75
C VAL A 39 -10.64 16.82 0.62
N PRO A 40 -9.80 15.89 0.14
CA PRO A 40 -10.17 14.49 0.18
C PRO A 40 -10.32 14.13 1.66
N ALA A 41 -11.48 13.56 2.02
CA ALA A 41 -11.70 12.93 3.33
C ALA A 41 -10.81 11.68 3.42
N ILE A 42 -9.50 11.89 3.49
CA ILE A 42 -8.53 10.87 3.82
C ILE A 42 -8.70 10.69 5.32
N GLY A 43 -9.61 9.79 5.71
CA GLY A 43 -9.54 9.17 7.02
C GLY A 43 -8.11 8.71 7.19
N GLY A 44 -7.39 9.34 8.12
CA GLY A 44 -5.94 9.39 8.11
C GLY A 44 -5.32 8.03 7.79
N VAL A 45 -4.43 8.00 6.80
CA VAL A 45 -3.38 7.00 6.78
C VAL A 45 -2.52 7.24 8.02
N GLN A 46 -2.97 6.72 9.16
CA GLN A 46 -2.24 6.69 10.41
C GLN A 46 -1.08 5.71 10.24
N GLY A 47 0.04 6.21 9.71
CA GLY A 47 1.21 5.39 9.44
C GLY A 47 0.96 4.41 8.29
N GLU A 48 1.98 4.19 7.47
CA GLU A 48 1.88 3.41 6.24
C GLU A 48 1.67 1.90 6.46
N SER A 49 1.20 1.46 7.63
CA SER A 49 1.19 0.05 8.02
C SER A 49 0.13 -0.32 9.06
N PRO A 50 -0.59 -1.44 8.88
CA PRO A 50 -1.52 -1.96 9.88
C PRO A 50 -0.87 -2.15 11.24
N ALA A 51 -1.65 -2.03 12.33
CA ALA A 51 -1.16 -2.20 13.70
C ALA A 51 -0.51 -3.58 13.97
N TRP A 52 -0.90 -4.61 13.21
CA TRP A 52 -0.28 -5.95 13.28
C TRP A 52 1.07 -6.03 12.56
N LEU A 53 1.36 -5.07 11.66
CA LEU A 53 2.57 -5.02 10.85
C LEU A 53 3.67 -4.22 11.59
N THR A 54 4.08 -4.76 12.73
CA THR A 54 5.24 -4.24 13.49
C THR A 54 6.52 -4.38 12.67
N ASN A 55 7.59 -3.67 13.05
CA ASN A 55 8.89 -3.82 12.37
C ASN A 55 9.46 -5.25 12.50
N GLU A 56 9.09 -5.98 13.54
CA GLU A 56 9.44 -7.39 13.74
C GLU A 56 8.69 -8.29 12.77
N VAL A 57 7.36 -8.13 12.65
CA VAL A 57 6.55 -8.88 11.69
C VAL A 57 6.95 -8.51 10.25
N ARG A 58 7.25 -7.24 10.00
CA ARG A 58 7.80 -6.75 8.73
C ARG A 58 9.14 -7.42 8.42
N GLY A 59 10.05 -7.50 9.38
CA GLY A 59 11.35 -8.16 9.21
C GLY A 59 11.23 -9.67 8.99
N ALA A 60 10.21 -10.31 9.54
CA ALA A 60 9.92 -11.73 9.33
C ALA A 60 9.23 -12.01 7.98
N LEU A 61 8.43 -11.06 7.47
CA LEU A 61 7.78 -11.15 6.15
C LEU A 61 8.70 -10.71 5.01
N GLN A 62 9.62 -9.79 5.29
CA GLN A 62 10.67 -9.44 4.34
C GLN A 62 11.66 -10.60 4.29
N ASP A 63 11.82 -11.20 3.10
CA ASP A 63 12.95 -12.10 2.74
C ASP A 63 14.29 -11.34 2.75
N THR A 64 14.55 -10.57 3.80
CA THR A 64 15.76 -9.78 4.02
C THR A 64 16.82 -10.55 4.80
N ASP A 65 16.64 -11.87 4.99
CA ASP A 65 17.73 -12.81 5.27
C ASP A 65 18.66 -12.98 4.06
N ARG A 66 19.09 -11.85 3.49
CA ARG A 66 20.25 -11.70 2.61
C ARG A 66 21.57 -11.67 3.38
N VAL A 67 21.60 -12.13 4.63
CA VAL A 67 22.84 -12.39 5.35
C VAL A 67 22.75 -13.78 6.00
N ARG A 68 23.42 -14.75 5.35
CA ARG A 68 23.98 -16.00 5.95
C ARG A 68 23.30 -17.35 5.69
N MET A 69 22.48 -17.52 4.66
CA MET A 69 22.26 -18.87 4.10
C MET A 69 22.45 -18.89 2.59
N LYS A 70 23.53 -19.57 2.20
CA LYS A 70 23.77 -20.27 0.93
C LYS A 70 22.51 -20.32 0.04
N MET A 71 22.31 -19.31 -0.81
CA MET A 71 21.51 -19.49 -2.01
C MET A 71 22.32 -20.44 -2.88
N GLU A 72 21.98 -21.73 -2.83
CA GLU A 72 22.30 -22.56 -3.98
C GLU A 72 21.63 -21.91 -5.19
N PRO A 73 22.37 -21.70 -6.30
CA PRO A 73 21.81 -21.04 -7.47
C PRO A 73 20.55 -21.79 -7.93
N PRO A 74 19.57 -21.09 -8.54
CA PRO A 74 18.38 -21.72 -9.08
C PRO A 74 18.76 -22.93 -9.95
N ILE A 75 18.00 -24.01 -9.82
CA ILE A 75 18.21 -25.21 -10.64
C ILE A 75 17.72 -24.87 -12.06
N GLU A 76 18.65 -24.74 -13.00
CA GLU A 76 18.35 -24.35 -14.39
C GLU A 76 18.26 -25.57 -15.32
N THR A 77 18.87 -26.70 -14.94
CA THR A 77 18.98 -27.89 -15.79
C THR A 77 18.51 -29.16 -15.08
N ARG A 78 18.00 -30.12 -15.86
CA ARG A 78 17.59 -31.45 -15.34
C ARG A 78 18.71 -32.21 -14.64
N LYS A 79 19.97 -31.96 -15.01
CA LYS A 79 21.14 -32.56 -14.36
C LYS A 79 21.31 -32.01 -12.93
N GLN A 80 21.21 -30.68 -12.77
CA GLN A 80 21.25 -30.03 -11.46
C GLN A 80 20.10 -30.50 -10.55
N LEU A 81 18.92 -30.75 -11.12
CA LEU A 81 17.78 -31.31 -10.38
C LEU A 81 18.10 -32.70 -9.82
N ARG A 82 18.57 -33.63 -10.65
CA ARG A 82 18.95 -34.99 -10.21
C ARG A 82 20.07 -35.01 -9.17
N ASP A 83 20.97 -34.04 -9.25
CA ASP A 83 22.09 -33.90 -8.30
C ASP A 83 21.63 -33.28 -6.97
N ALA A 84 20.60 -32.42 -6.98
CA ALA A 84 19.94 -31.91 -5.78
C ALA A 84 19.08 -32.99 -5.12
N GLU A 85 18.30 -33.74 -5.90
CA GLU A 85 17.49 -34.89 -5.43
C GLU A 85 18.37 -35.95 -4.73
N ARG A 86 19.54 -36.27 -5.31
CA ARG A 86 20.51 -37.16 -4.67
C ARG A 86 21.12 -36.59 -3.38
N ARG A 87 21.40 -35.28 -3.33
CA ARG A 87 21.90 -34.60 -2.12
C ARG A 87 20.88 -34.60 -0.99
N LEU A 88 19.60 -34.44 -1.34
CA LEU A 88 18.50 -34.35 -0.37
C LEU A 88 17.92 -35.73 0.00
N GLY A 89 18.39 -36.81 -0.61
CA GLY A 89 17.89 -38.17 -0.37
C GLY A 89 16.46 -38.40 -0.89
N VAL A 90 15.94 -37.47 -1.69
CA VAL A 90 14.62 -37.58 -2.33
C VAL A 90 14.78 -38.38 -3.61
N VAL A 91 15.09 -39.66 -3.47
CA VAL A 91 15.05 -40.58 -4.62
C VAL A 91 13.61 -41.06 -4.73
N CYS A 92 12.91 -40.61 -5.76
CA CYS A 92 11.72 -41.30 -6.24
C CYS A 92 12.17 -42.69 -6.72
N VAL A 93 11.99 -43.70 -5.88
CA VAL A 93 12.03 -45.09 -6.31
C VAL A 93 10.86 -45.24 -7.27
N GLY A 94 11.17 -45.34 -8.56
CA GLY A 94 10.21 -45.59 -9.62
C GLY A 94 9.56 -46.96 -9.50
#